data_AF-A0A453S7X5-F1
#
_entry.id   AF-A0A453S7X5-F1
#
_cell.length_a   1.000
_cell.length_b   1.000
_cell.length_c   1.000
_cell.angle_alpha   90.00
_cell.angle_beta   90.00
_cell.angle_gamma   90.00
#
_symmetry.space_group_name_H-M   'P 1'
#
loop_
_entity.id
_entity.type
_entity.pdbx_description
1 polymer ?
#
loop_
_entity_poly.entity_id
_entity_poly.type
_entity_poly.pdbx_seq_one_letter_code
_entity_poly.pdbx_strand_id
1 'polypeptide(L)' 'MDRFGNGEEFIMEKTLETVKDGLCFQDFDQNLFTGMCILAGCDFLPSVPGIGTKRAYSLISKHKNIDLVRN' A
#
# COMPACT_ATOMS: atom_id res chain seq x y z
N MET A 1 7.07 2.50 9.11
CA MET A 1 8.03 2.90 10.17
C MET A 1 9.28 2.06 10.04
N ASP A 2 10.44 2.69 10.13
CA ASP A 2 11.71 1.96 10.20
C ASP A 2 11.99 1.42 11.61
N ARG A 3 13.16 0.81 11.79
CA ARG A 3 13.60 0.21 13.06
C ARG A 3 13.88 1.24 14.16
N PHE A 4 13.97 2.52 13.79
CA PHE A 4 14.26 3.64 14.67
C PHE A 4 13.00 4.45 15.02
N GLY A 5 11.83 4.00 14.53
CA GLY A 5 10.55 4.69 14.76
C GLY A 5 10.29 5.84 13.79
N ASN A 6 11.10 6.02 12.74
CA ASN A 6 10.80 7.03 11.73
C ASN A 6 9.66 6.54 10.84
N GLY A 7 8.58 7.31 10.78
CA GLY A 7 7.43 7.06 9.92
C GLY A 7 7.47 7.93 8.67
N GLU A 8 6.93 7.42 7.58
CA GLU A 8 6.64 8.20 6.38
C GLU A 8 5.12 8.27 6.22
N GLU A 9 4.61 9.47 6.00
CA GLU A 9 3.20 9.71 5.77
C GLU A 9 2.88 9.65 4.27
N PHE A 10 1.81 8.94 3.92
CA PHE A 10 1.22 8.96 2.59
C PHE A 10 -0.14 9.68 2.67
N ILE A 11 -0.22 10.85 2.06
CA ILE A 11 -1.48 11.57 1.89
C ILE A 11 -2.05 11.17 0.54
N MET A 12 -3.22 10.54 0.52
CA MET A 12 -3.80 9.91 -0.68
C MET A 12 -3.81 10.86 -1.89
N GLU A 13 -4.42 12.04 -1.76
CA GLU A 13 -4.51 13.06 -2.83
C GLU A 13 -3.14 13.36 -3.47
N LYS A 14 -2.14 13.66 -2.63
CA LYS A 14 -0.78 13.94 -3.10
C LYS A 14 -0.07 12.70 -3.65
N THR A 15 -0.34 11.54 -3.07
CA THR A 15 0.36 10.30 -3.40
C THR A 15 -0.10 9.78 -4.76
N LEU A 16 -1.39 9.89 -5.09
CA LEU A 16 -1.93 9.48 -6.39
C LEU A 16 -1.35 10.31 -7.55
N GLU A 17 -0.97 11.56 -7.29
CA GLU A 17 -0.44 12.48 -8.31
C GLU A 17 1.09 12.45 -8.43
N THR A 18 1.81 11.81 -7.51
CA THR A 18 3.27 11.93 -7.41
C THR A 18 3.99 10.58 -7.36
N VAL A 19 5.28 10.59 -7.67
CA VAL A 19 6.18 9.47 -7.43
C VAL A 19 6.89 9.72 -6.10
N LYS A 20 6.76 8.80 -5.15
CA LYS A 20 7.37 8.90 -3.82
C LYS A 20 8.15 7.63 -3.50
N ASP A 21 9.43 7.79 -3.15
CA ASP A 21 10.34 6.69 -2.76
C ASP A 21 10.41 5.51 -3.76
N GLY A 22 10.31 5.83 -5.05
CA GLY A 22 10.33 4.85 -6.14
C GLY A 22 9.00 4.08 -6.33
N LEU A 23 7.95 4.46 -5.61
CA LEU A 23 6.58 3.98 -5.78
C LEU A 23 5.79 5.00 -6.62
N CYS A 24 5.10 4.54 -7.65
CA CYS A 24 4.29 5.36 -8.54
C CYS A 24 2.83 4.94 -8.44
N PHE A 25 1.97 5.86 -7.99
CA PHE A 25 0.57 5.58 -7.75
C PHE A 25 -0.37 6.17 -8.80
N GLN A 26 0.18 6.64 -9.93
CA GLN A 26 -0.62 7.28 -11.00
C GLN A 26 -1.73 6.37 -11.56
N ASP A 27 -1.51 5.05 -11.51
CA ASP A 27 -2.49 4.05 -11.95
C ASP A 27 -3.34 3.50 -10.79
N PHE A 28 -3.32 4.14 -9.62
CA PHE A 28 -4.15 3.74 -8.49
C PHE A 28 -5.37 4.65 -8.44
N ASP A 29 -6.54 4.05 -8.22
CA ASP A 29 -7.69 4.78 -7.71
C ASP A 29 -7.72 4.67 -6.18
N GLN A 30 -8.72 5.31 -5.57
CA GLN A 30 -8.93 5.26 -4.12
C GLN A 30 -9.08 3.82 -3.61
N ASN A 31 -9.70 2.92 -4.38
CA ASN A 31 -9.92 1.54 -3.96
C ASN A 31 -8.60 0.77 -3.91
N LEU A 32 -7.79 0.84 -4.97
CA LEU A 32 -6.47 0.21 -5.04
C LEU A 32 -5.54 0.74 -3.95
N PHE A 33 -5.56 2.05 -3.69
CA PHE A 33 -4.76 2.64 -2.61
C PHE A 33 -5.23 2.15 -1.23
N THR A 34 -6.54 2.13 -0.99
CA THR A 34 -7.11 1.63 0.27
C THR A 34 -6.79 0.14 0.48
N GLY A 35 -6.93 -0.67 -0.57
CA GLY A 35 -6.57 -2.09 -0.53
C GLY A 35 -5.08 -2.31 -0.24
N MET A 36 -4.21 -1.47 -0.81
CA MET A 36 -2.79 -1.48 -0.46
C MET A 36 -2.56 -1.18 1.03
N CYS A 37 -3.20 -0.13 1.57
CA CYS A 37 -3.08 0.22 2.98
C CYS A 37 -3.55 -0.91 3.90
N ILE A 38 -4.67 -1.56 3.56
CA ILE A 38 -5.18 -2.72 4.30
C ILE A 38 -4.16 -3.87 4.27
N LEU A 39 -3.60 -4.20 3.09
CA LEU A 39 -2.60 -5.27 2.96
C LEU A 39 -1.28 -4.94 3.67
N ALA A 40 -0.89 -3.66 3.70
CA ALA A 40 0.29 -3.20 4.41
C ALA A 40 0.11 -3.25 5.95
N GLY A 41 -1.13 -3.33 6.42
CA GLY A 41 -1.53 -3.41 7.83
C GLY A 41 -2.48 -2.28 8.22
N CYS A 42 -3.57 -2.62 8.90
CA CYS A 42 -4.52 -1.66 9.48
C CYS A 42 -5.09 -2.20 10.80
N ASP A 43 -5.76 -1.35 11.57
CA ASP A 43 -6.31 -1.72 12.89
C ASP A 43 -7.60 -2.56 12.80
N PHE A 44 -8.19 -2.67 11.61
CA PHE A 44 -9.46 -3.35 11.41
C PHE A 44 -9.34 -4.85 11.19
N LEU A 45 -8.16 -5.32 10.73
CA LEU A 45 -7.95 -6.70 10.29
C LEU A 45 -6.61 -7.24 10.80
N PRO A 46 -6.49 -8.56 11.03
CA PRO A 46 -5.20 -9.18 11.30
C PRO A 46 -4.22 -8.90 10.14
N SER A 47 -2.99 -8.49 10.47
CA SER A 47 -1.96 -8.23 9.47
C SER A 47 -1.48 -9.52 8.80
N VAL A 48 -1.18 -9.46 7.50
CA VAL A 48 -0.63 -10.60 6.76
C VAL A 48 0.88 -10.69 7.02
N PRO A 49 1.40 -11.82 7.55
CA PRO A 49 2.81 -11.95 7.87
C PRO A 49 3.73 -11.70 6.66
N GLY A 50 4.72 -10.83 6.83
CA GLY A 50 5.69 -10.54 5.78
C GLY A 50 5.18 -9.64 4.66
N ILE A 51 3.98 -9.05 4.76
CA ILE A 51 3.50 -8.01 3.86
C ILE A 51 3.57 -6.66 4.57
N GLY A 52 4.52 -5.83 4.16
CA GLY A 52 4.56 -4.41 4.49
C GLY A 52 4.33 -3.55 3.24
N THR A 53 4.38 -2.23 3.39
CA THR A 53 4.02 -1.24 2.36
C THR A 53 4.59 -1.55 0.96
N LYS A 54 5.89 -1.84 0.84
CA LYS A 54 6.52 -2.13 -0.47
C LYS A 54 5.98 -3.41 -1.13
N ARG A 55 5.75 -4.47 -0.35
CA ARG A 55 5.17 -5.72 -0.87
C ARG A 55 3.69 -5.56 -1.20
N ALA A 56 2.93 -4.86 -0.36
CA ALA A 56 1.54 -4.52 -0.63
C ALA A 56 1.41 -3.73 -1.95
N TYR A 57 2.23 -2.70 -2.13
CA TYR A 57 2.29 -1.93 -3.37
C TYR A 57 2.61 -2.82 -4.58
N SER A 58 3.60 -3.71 -4.47
CA SER A 58 3.99 -4.60 -5.57
C SER A 58 2.85 -5.55 -5.97
N LEU A 59 2.11 -6.09 -4.99
CA LEU A 59 0.97 -6.96 -5.25
C LEU A 59 -0.18 -6.22 -5.92
N ILE A 60 -0.59 -5.07 -5.37
CA ILE A 60 -1.67 -4.26 -5.94
C ILE A 60 -1.30 -3.74 -7.33
N SER A 61 -0.07 -3.26 -7.51
CA SER A 61 0.42 -2.80 -8.81
C SER A 61 0.42 -3.90 -9.87
N LYS A 62 0.75 -5.14 -9.47
CA LYS A 62 0.79 -6.29 -10.39
C LYS A 62 -0.60 -6.80 -10.75
N HIS A 63 -1.50 -6.89 -9.77
CA HIS A 63 -2.80 -7.54 -9.96
C HIS A 63 -3.91 -6.58 -10.33
N LYS A 64 -3.78 -5.28 -10.00
CA LYS A 64 -4.78 -4.21 -10.22
C LYS A 64 -6.19 -4.60 -9.74
N ASN A 65 -6.27 -5.56 -8.81
CA ASN A 65 -7.49 -6.10 -8.27
C ASN A 65 -7.17 -6.69 -6.89
N ILE A 66 -7.94 -6.27 -5.89
CA ILE A 66 -7.73 -6.62 -4.48
C ILE A 66 -8.28 -8.02 -4.17
N ASP A 67 -9.35 -8.45 -4.85
CA ASP A 67 -9.99 -9.75 -4.66
C ASP A 67 -9.12 -10.93 -5.15
N LEU A 68 -8.13 -10.64 -5.99
CA LEU A 68 -7.14 -11.62 -6.46
C LEU A 68 -6.00 -11.85 -5.46
N VAL A 69 -5.88 -11.04 -4.41
CA VAL A 69 -4.91 -11.25 -3.33
C VAL A 69 -5.52 -12.16 -2.27
N ARG A 70 -5.62 -13.46 -2.59
CA ARG A 70 -6.05 -14.52 -1.66
C ARG A 70 -4.84 -15.33 -1.19
N ASN A 71 -4.78 -15.61 0.12
CA ASN A 71 -3.89 -16.61 0.72
C ASN A 71 -4.31 -18.02 0.32
#